data_AF-A0A357B1R0-F1
#
_entry.id   AF-A0A357B1R0-F1
#
_cell.length_a   1.000
_cell.length_b   1.000
_cell.length_c   1.000
_cell.angle_alpha   90.00
_cell.angle_beta   90.00
_cell.angle_gamma   90.00
#
_symmetry.space_group_name_H-M   'P 1'
#
loop_
_entity.id
_entity.type
_entity.pdbx_description
1 polymer ?
#
loop_
_entity_poly.entity_id
_entity_poly.type
_entity_poly.pdbx_seq_one_letter_code
_entity_poly.pdbx_strand_id
1 'polypeptide(L)'
;MKNLEKKQISRRDFLKTAAVGAVGVASVGLLSACGSGTGAATPAPTQAPEPSGIAWDREADVVIVGSGGTGVSAAYEAAKAGVDTLILEK
;
A
#
# COMPACT_ATOMS: atom_id res chain seq x y z
N MET A 1 -14.44 4.39 -41.26
CA MET A 1 -14.64 3.62 -40.00
C MET A 1 -13.61 4.13 -39.01
N LYS A 2 -14.02 4.72 -37.88
CA LYS A 2 -13.11 5.38 -36.93
C LYS A 2 -12.47 4.30 -36.06
N ASN A 3 -11.13 4.19 -36.10
CA ASN A 3 -10.38 3.28 -35.25
C ASN A 3 -10.54 3.71 -33.79
N LEU A 4 -11.07 2.83 -32.93
CA LEU A 4 -11.15 3.08 -31.50
C LEU A 4 -9.82 2.63 -30.87
N GLU A 5 -8.88 3.54 -30.75
CA GLU A 5 -7.63 3.31 -30.03
C GLU A 5 -7.95 3.06 -28.55
N LYS A 6 -7.57 1.88 -28.04
CA LYS A 6 -7.60 1.59 -26.60
C LYS A 6 -6.54 2.44 -25.93
N LYS A 7 -6.94 3.58 -25.36
CA LYS A 7 -6.06 4.48 -24.61
C LYS A 7 -5.59 3.76 -23.34
N GLN A 8 -4.44 3.09 -23.40
CA GLN A 8 -3.79 2.55 -22.21
C GLN A 8 -3.37 3.70 -21.32
N ILE A 9 -3.97 3.78 -20.14
CA ILE A 9 -3.58 4.74 -19.11
C ILE A 9 -2.34 4.17 -18.41
N SER A 10 -1.23 4.91 -18.43
CA SER A 10 -0.04 4.54 -17.66
C SER A 10 -0.32 4.66 -16.16
N ARG A 11 0.33 3.83 -15.32
CA ARG A 11 0.26 3.92 -13.84
C ARG A 11 0.48 5.36 -13.35
N ARG A 12 1.40 6.08 -13.98
CA ARG A 12 1.69 7.49 -13.64
C ARG A 12 0.57 8.43 -14.04
N ASP A 13 -0.09 8.17 -15.16
CA ASP A 13 -1.23 8.99 -15.61
C ASP A 13 -2.45 8.75 -14.73
N PHE A 14 -2.66 7.51 -14.29
CA PHE A 14 -3.66 7.19 -13.27
C PHE A 14 -3.40 7.96 -11.96
N LEU A 15 -2.17 7.92 -11.43
CA LEU A 15 -1.82 8.66 -10.22
C LEU A 15 -1.98 10.17 -10.36
N LYS A 16 -1.62 10.74 -11.53
CA LYS A 16 -1.83 12.16 -11.83
C LYS A 16 -3.33 12.51 -11.83
N THR A 17 -4.16 11.71 -12.50
CA THR A 17 -5.61 11.92 -12.53
C THR A 17 -6.21 11.83 -11.12
N ALA A 18 -5.79 10.85 -10.32
CA ALA A 18 -6.25 10.72 -8.94
C ALA A 18 -5.86 11.93 -8.06
N ALA A 19 -4.62 12.42 -8.20
CA ALA A 19 -4.15 13.59 -7.45
C ALA A 19 -4.95 14.85 -7.78
N VAL A 20 -5.28 15.07 -9.06
CA VAL A 20 -6.12 16.20 -9.49
C VAL A 20 -7.55 16.07 -8.95
N GLY A 21 -8.10 14.86 -8.89
CA GLY A 21 -9.42 14.60 -8.30
C GLY A 21 -9.47 14.86 -6.79
N ALA A 22 -8.40 14.54 -6.06
CA ALA A 22 -8.32 14.74 -4.62
C ALA A 22 -8.35 16.23 -4.22
N VAL A 23 -7.74 17.13 -5.01
CA VAL A 23 -7.76 18.58 -4.75
C VAL A 23 -9.17 19.16 -4.77
N GLY A 24 -10.07 18.61 -5.61
CA GLY A 24 -11.46 19.04 -5.70
C GLY A 24 -12.31 18.70 -4.47
N VAL A 25 -11.99 17.60 -3.77
CA VAL A 25 -12.71 17.14 -2.56
C VAL A 25 -12.05 17.71 -1.29
N ALA A 26 -10.75 17.99 -1.35
CA ALA A 26 -9.98 18.48 -0.21
C ALA A 26 -10.33 19.92 0.19
N SER A 27 -10.94 20.74 -0.67
CA SER A 27 -11.34 22.11 -0.33
C SER A 27 -12.41 22.20 0.77
N VAL A 28 -13.19 21.14 1.00
CA VAL A 28 -14.15 21.03 2.12
C VAL A 28 -13.54 20.29 3.32
N GLY A 29 -12.61 19.35 3.10
CA GLY A 29 -12.03 18.51 4.15
C GLY A 29 -10.76 19.06 4.82
N LEU A 30 -9.99 19.91 4.15
CA LEU A 30 -8.71 20.42 4.66
C LEU A 30 -8.87 21.40 5.82
N LEU A 31 -9.98 22.14 5.89
CA LEU A 31 -10.20 23.10 6.98
C LEU A 31 -10.52 22.41 8.32
N SER A 32 -10.95 21.15 8.30
CA SER A 32 -11.14 20.33 9.52
C SER A 32 -9.89 19.54 9.94
N ALA A 33 -8.83 19.53 9.13
CA ALA A 33 -7.63 18.74 9.42
C ALA A 33 -6.62 19.46 10.34
N CYS A 34 -6.75 20.77 10.55
CA CYS A 34 -5.81 21.57 11.36
C CYS A 34 -6.47 22.34 12.52
N GLY A 35 -7.77 22.14 12.79
CA GLY A 35 -8.49 22.81 13.87
C GLY A 35 -8.69 21.89 15.08
N SER A 36 -8.15 22.27 16.24
CA SER A 36 -8.39 21.60 17.52
C SER A 36 -9.85 21.78 17.98
N GLY A 37 -10.77 20.97 17.44
CA GLY A 37 -12.19 21.03 17.77
C GLY A 37 -12.92 19.76 17.37
N THR A 38 -13.14 18.89 18.37
CA THR A 38 -14.13 17.79 18.47
C THR A 38 -14.73 17.23 17.18
N GLY A 39 -14.33 16.00 16.79
CA GLY A 39 -15.21 15.16 15.98
C GLY A 39 -14.57 14.24 14.94
N ALA A 40 -13.61 13.40 15.32
CA ALA A 40 -13.47 12.05 14.76
C ALA A 40 -12.52 11.30 15.69
N ALA A 41 -13.06 10.41 16.53
CA ALA A 41 -12.23 9.41 17.16
C ALA A 41 -11.48 8.69 16.04
N THR A 42 -10.15 8.81 15.99
CA THR A 42 -9.33 7.86 15.24
C THR A 42 -9.74 6.49 15.75
N PRO A 43 -10.40 5.64 14.92
CA PRO A 43 -10.72 4.31 15.39
C PRO A 43 -9.40 3.67 15.80
N ALA A 44 -9.31 3.22 17.05
CA ALA A 44 -8.22 2.36 17.47
C ALA A 44 -8.11 1.25 16.42
N PRO A 45 -6.89 0.82 16.02
CA PRO A 45 -6.75 -0.24 15.03
C PRO A 45 -7.55 -1.44 15.53
N THR A 46 -8.63 -1.77 14.82
CA THR A 46 -9.37 -3.00 15.05
C THR A 46 -8.37 -4.12 14.83
N GLN A 47 -7.94 -4.78 15.91
CA GLN A 47 -7.22 -6.05 15.80
C GLN A 47 -8.11 -6.97 14.97
N ALA A 48 -7.68 -7.26 13.74
CA ALA A 48 -8.33 -8.26 12.94
C ALA A 48 -8.36 -9.55 13.75
N PRO A 49 -9.46 -10.32 13.72
CA PRO A 49 -9.50 -11.61 14.38
C PRO A 49 -8.30 -12.43 13.91
N GLU A 50 -7.53 -12.94 14.87
CA GLU A 50 -6.43 -13.85 14.57
C GLU A 50 -6.96 -14.99 13.70
N PRO A 51 -6.32 -15.29 12.55
CA PRO A 51 -6.78 -16.33 11.66
C PRO A 51 -6.74 -17.68 12.39
N SER A 52 -7.90 -18.13 12.86
CA SER A 52 -8.03 -19.44 13.51
C SER A 52 -8.20 -20.53 12.45
N GLY A 53 -7.38 -21.59 12.56
CA GLY A 53 -7.47 -22.77 11.68
C GLY A 53 -6.71 -22.69 10.35
N ILE A 54 -5.86 -21.67 10.13
CA ILE A 54 -4.94 -21.66 8.99
C ILE A 54 -3.68 -22.44 9.36
N ALA A 55 -3.30 -23.42 8.52
CA ALA A 55 -2.01 -24.09 8.60
C ALA A 55 -1.02 -23.35 7.69
N TRP A 56 0.05 -22.79 8.27
CA TRP A 56 1.08 -22.08 7.53
C TRP A 56 2.21 -23.03 7.10
N ASP A 57 2.55 -23.03 5.81
CA ASP A 57 3.69 -23.82 5.30
C ASP A 57 5.04 -23.22 5.72
N ARG A 58 5.10 -21.88 5.77
CA ARG A 58 6.27 -21.08 6.14
C ARG A 58 5.82 -19.82 6.86
N GLU A 59 6.62 -19.40 7.82
CA GLU A 59 6.47 -18.17 8.58
C GLU A 59 7.82 -17.43 8.55
N ALA A 60 7.79 -16.11 8.63
CA ALA A 60 8.98 -15.25 8.68
C ALA A 60 8.59 -13.90 9.27
N ASP A 61 9.55 -13.16 9.82
CA ASP A 61 9.33 -11.80 10.31
C ASP A 61 9.02 -10.84 9.15
N VAL A 62 9.67 -11.05 7.99
CA VAL A 62 9.50 -10.25 6.78
C VAL A 62 9.31 -11.15 5.56
N VAL A 63 8.15 -11.05 4.90
CA VAL A 63 7.89 -11.72 3.61
C VAL A 63 7.98 -10.70 2.46
N ILE A 64 8.87 -10.95 1.50
CA ILE A 64 9.10 -10.10 0.33
C ILE A 64 8.58 -10.80 -0.90
N VAL A 65 7.60 -10.20 -1.58
CA VAL A 65 7.04 -10.75 -2.83
C VAL A 65 7.72 -10.09 -4.03
N GLY A 66 8.51 -10.87 -4.75
CA GLY A 66 9.28 -10.47 -5.91
C GLY A 66 10.77 -10.32 -5.62
N SER A 67 11.63 -10.96 -6.42
CA SER A 67 13.09 -10.91 -6.32
C SER A 67 13.73 -10.01 -7.38
N GLY A 68 13.01 -8.97 -7.82
CA GLY A 68 13.56 -7.90 -8.67
C GLY A 68 14.52 -7.00 -7.90
N GLY A 69 15.08 -5.96 -8.55
CA GLY A 69 16.07 -5.06 -7.94
C GLY A 69 15.66 -4.46 -6.59
N THR A 70 14.37 -4.13 -6.44
CA THR A 70 13.82 -3.64 -5.17
C THR A 70 13.69 -4.73 -4.12
N GLY A 71 13.27 -5.94 -4.52
CA GLY A 71 13.07 -7.08 -3.63
C GLY A 71 14.37 -7.56 -3.01
N VAL A 72 15.43 -7.68 -3.81
CA VAL A 72 16.77 -8.06 -3.30
C VAL A 72 17.38 -6.98 -2.43
N SER A 73 17.14 -5.70 -2.73
CA SER A 73 17.60 -4.59 -1.88
C SER A 73 16.90 -4.59 -0.53
N ALA A 74 15.58 -4.85 -0.52
CA ALA A 74 14.81 -4.99 0.72
C ALA A 74 15.27 -6.21 1.54
N ALA A 75 15.52 -7.34 0.87
CA ALA A 75 15.99 -8.56 1.53
C ALA A 75 17.37 -8.36 2.15
N TYR A 76 18.26 -7.63 1.47
CA TYR A 76 19.59 -7.30 2.01
C TYR A 76 19.50 -6.51 3.32
N GLU A 77 18.69 -5.45 3.38
CA GLU A 77 18.55 -4.68 4.62
C GLU A 77 17.83 -5.46 5.72
N ALA A 78 16.84 -6.29 5.39
CA ALA A 78 16.17 -7.16 6.35
C ALA A 78 17.14 -8.22 6.92
N ALA A 79 17.90 -8.91 6.07
CA ALA A 79 18.91 -9.87 6.50
C ALA A 79 20.01 -9.21 7.36
N LYS A 80 20.45 -7.99 6.99
CA LYS A 80 21.41 -7.19 7.77
C LYS A 80 20.88 -6.75 9.13
N ALA A 81 19.57 -6.54 9.25
CA ALA A 81 18.91 -6.32 10.54
C ALA A 81 18.76 -7.60 11.38
N GLY A 82 19.11 -8.77 10.82
CA GLY A 82 19.09 -10.05 11.51
C GLY A 82 17.70 -10.65 11.69
N VAL A 83 16.71 -10.21 10.89
CA VAL A 83 15.34 -10.73 10.94
C VAL A 83 15.15 -11.90 9.97
N ASP A 84 14.26 -12.82 10.32
CA ASP A 84 13.93 -13.93 9.43
C ASP A 84 13.20 -13.39 8.19
N THR A 85 13.80 -13.62 7.02
CA THR A 85 13.39 -12.97 5.77
C THR A 85 13.12 -14.03 4.71
N LEU A 86 11.89 -14.04 4.20
CA LEU A 86 11.43 -14.96 3.17
C LEU A 86 11.11 -14.20 1.86
N ILE A 87 11.84 -14.51 0.78
CA ILE A 87 11.51 -13.99 -0.56
C ILE A 87 10.68 -15.02 -1.32
N LEU A 88 9.57 -14.56 -1.92
CA LEU A 88 8.71 -15.35 -2.81
C LEU A 88 8.78 -14.77 -4.22
N GLU A 89 9.21 -15.56 -5.20
CA GLU A 89 9.20 -15.23 -6.64
C GLU A 89 8.43 -16.31 -7.41
N LYS A 90 7.87 -15.96 -8.57
CA LYS A 90 7.00 -16.86 -9.34
C LYS A 90 7.75 -17.95 -10.11
#